data_AF-W2XEG9-F1
#
_entry.id   AF-W2XEG9-F1
#
_cell.length_a   1.000
_cell.length_b   1.000
_cell.length_c   1.000
_cell.angle_alpha   90.00
_cell.angle_beta   90.00
_cell.angle_gamma   90.00
#
_symmetry.space_group_name_H-M   'P 1'
#
loop_
_entity.id
_entity.type
_entity.pdbx_description
1 polymer ?
#
loop_
_entity_poly.entity_id
_entity_poly.type
_entity_poly.pdbx_seq_one_letter_code
_entity_poly.pdbx_strand_id
1 'polypeptide(L)'
;MFTSFATAVLASTLLAVDFQASSAAATNYAGGWLASDPTNQCVDICSAPSKTCLTSDAACLAKTMVPGDFDYMVLEQLFVPQFCRDLLKGVDSTISHQNIDVYPNGTACVESVVKSELTIHGLWPNYNDGYVSCCNPSSTVVNDPYNAADFAAAQSTLLATMGEKWVDATQATTYESLCEIYNHEFQKHGLCYAADGDDYISAAVTYFTATLKTADRISSATEQINKWAAQSTPQTTLAEIEALYDHSVMVLCSAVDGNNQLSAIRTCYEKPTNITSEGPTTQIDCAAATATSAFSVCSGDSPITLTAYTAPTSA
;
A
#
# COMPACT_ATOMS: atom_id res chain seq x y z
N MET A 1 71.09 -14.24 -49.15
CA MET A 1 70.27 -15.18 -48.36
C MET A 1 70.27 -14.63 -46.94
N PHE A 2 69.47 -13.63 -46.55
CA PHE A 2 68.01 -13.49 -46.50
C PHE A 2 67.30 -14.58 -45.68
N THR A 3 66.41 -14.07 -44.80
CA THR A 3 65.42 -14.67 -43.88
C THR A 3 65.94 -15.10 -42.50
N SER A 4 65.26 -14.85 -41.38
CA SER A 4 64.20 -13.91 -41.00
C SER A 4 64.10 -13.95 -39.47
N PHE A 5 64.04 -12.79 -38.82
CA PHE A 5 63.56 -12.65 -37.45
C PHE A 5 62.02 -12.81 -37.44
N ALA A 6 61.48 -13.62 -36.54
CA ALA A 6 60.07 -13.62 -36.20
C ALA A 6 59.93 -13.50 -34.68
N THR A 7 59.85 -12.25 -34.22
CA THR A 7 59.45 -11.87 -32.87
C THR A 7 57.94 -12.00 -32.78
N ALA A 8 57.45 -12.95 -31.97
CA ALA A 8 56.02 -13.05 -31.67
C ALA A 8 55.64 -11.95 -30.67
N VAL A 9 54.88 -10.96 -31.16
CA VAL A 9 54.23 -9.94 -30.33
C VAL A 9 52.98 -10.57 -29.69
N LEU A 10 52.96 -10.73 -28.38
CA LEU A 10 51.72 -10.95 -27.64
C LEU A 10 50.89 -9.67 -27.70
N ALA A 11 49.81 -9.69 -28.46
CA ALA A 11 48.77 -8.68 -28.41
C ALA A 11 47.90 -8.94 -27.17
N SER A 12 48.04 -8.09 -26.15
CA SER A 12 47.09 -8.02 -25.03
C SER A 12 45.79 -7.40 -25.54
N THR A 13 44.79 -8.24 -25.80
CA THR A 13 43.40 -7.81 -26.00
C THR A 13 42.83 -7.32 -24.66
N LEU A 14 42.77 -5.99 -24.49
CA LEU A 14 41.89 -5.34 -23.53
C LEU A 14 40.45 -5.67 -23.94
N LEU A 15 39.83 -6.64 -23.26
CA LEU A 15 38.38 -6.80 -23.28
C LEU A 15 37.82 -5.60 -22.52
N ALA A 16 37.30 -4.62 -23.27
CA ALA A 16 36.36 -3.66 -22.73
C ALA A 16 35.16 -4.45 -22.21
N VAL A 17 35.02 -4.51 -20.89
CA VAL A 17 33.80 -4.99 -20.26
C VAL A 17 32.78 -3.88 -20.50
N ASP A 18 31.93 -4.05 -21.51
CA ASP A 18 30.71 -3.27 -21.63
C ASP A 18 29.90 -3.52 -20.37
N PHE A 19 29.96 -2.56 -19.43
CA PHE A 19 28.93 -2.40 -18.43
C PHE A 19 27.66 -1.99 -19.16
N GLN A 20 26.95 -2.96 -19.70
CA GLN A 20 25.52 -2.80 -19.95
C GLN A 20 24.89 -2.66 -18.56
N ALA A 21 24.78 -1.43 -18.08
CA ALA A 21 23.82 -1.09 -17.06
C ALA A 21 22.46 -1.50 -17.64
N SER A 22 21.94 -2.64 -17.19
CA SER A 22 20.53 -2.96 -17.41
C SER A 22 19.76 -1.92 -16.60
N SER A 23 19.35 -0.83 -17.24
CA SER A 23 18.28 0.00 -16.72
C SER A 23 17.03 -0.89 -16.75
N ALA A 24 16.76 -1.61 -15.66
CA ALA A 24 15.47 -2.21 -15.48
C ALA A 24 14.43 -1.09 -15.66
N ALA A 25 13.42 -1.32 -16.50
CA ALA A 25 12.38 -0.32 -16.68
C ALA A 25 11.67 -0.09 -15.33
N ALA A 26 11.30 1.15 -15.04
CA ALA A 26 10.51 1.49 -13.87
C ALA A 26 9.24 0.62 -13.80
N THR A 27 8.91 0.17 -12.59
CA THR A 27 7.67 -0.58 -12.35
C THR A 27 6.50 0.39 -12.33
N ASN A 28 5.46 0.10 -13.11
CA ASN A 28 4.22 0.89 -13.09
C ASN A 28 3.12 0.01 -12.53
N TYR A 29 2.67 0.30 -11.31
CA TYR A 29 1.48 -0.34 -10.79
C TYR A 29 0.23 0.25 -11.42
N ALA A 30 -0.86 -0.52 -11.33
CA ALA A 30 -2.16 -0.08 -11.82
C ALA A 30 -2.73 0.92 -10.80
N GLY A 31 -2.58 2.20 -11.12
CA GLY A 31 -3.12 3.36 -10.42
C GLY A 31 -2.79 4.62 -11.23
N GLY A 32 -3.32 5.76 -10.81
CA GLY A 32 -3.08 7.07 -11.41
C GLY A 32 -4.16 7.57 -12.37
N TRP A 33 -3.86 8.69 -13.01
CA TRP A 33 -4.79 9.44 -13.85
C TRP A 33 -4.87 8.90 -15.27
N LEU A 34 -6.06 8.89 -15.86
CA LEU A 34 -6.26 8.51 -17.25
C LEU A 34 -5.61 9.57 -18.16
N ALA A 35 -4.68 9.18 -19.03
CA ALA A 35 -3.95 10.12 -19.87
C ALA A 35 -4.84 10.98 -20.80
N SER A 36 -6.01 10.47 -21.19
CA SER A 36 -6.97 11.21 -22.02
C SER A 36 -7.83 12.21 -21.22
N ASP A 37 -7.89 12.07 -19.90
CA ASP A 37 -8.66 12.96 -19.01
C ASP A 37 -7.96 13.06 -17.62
N PRO A 38 -6.75 13.64 -17.58
CA PRO A 38 -5.84 13.53 -16.43
C PRO A 38 -6.25 14.38 -15.23
N THR A 39 -7.42 15.01 -15.29
CA THR A 39 -7.95 15.87 -14.21
C THR A 39 -9.26 15.37 -13.66
N ASN A 40 -9.97 14.46 -14.35
CA ASN A 40 -11.30 14.03 -13.92
C ASN A 40 -11.45 12.52 -13.81
N GLN A 41 -10.66 11.73 -14.55
CA GLN A 41 -10.83 10.27 -14.59
C GLN A 41 -9.58 9.53 -14.14
N CYS A 42 -9.81 8.49 -13.33
CA CYS A 42 -8.79 7.57 -12.91
C CYS A 42 -8.66 6.42 -13.91
N VAL A 43 -7.53 5.71 -13.87
CA VAL A 43 -7.40 4.46 -14.62
C VAL A 43 -8.26 3.36 -13.99
N ASP A 44 -8.81 2.49 -14.84
CA ASP A 44 -9.32 1.18 -14.43
C ASP A 44 -8.11 0.29 -14.12
N ILE A 45 -8.02 -0.16 -12.87
CA ILE A 45 -6.92 -0.99 -12.38
C ILE A 45 -7.27 -2.48 -12.36
N CYS A 46 -8.51 -2.82 -12.68
CA CYS A 46 -9.12 -4.11 -12.43
C CYS A 46 -9.70 -4.72 -13.71
N SER A 47 -8.84 -5.39 -14.47
CA SER A 47 -9.27 -6.10 -15.70
C SER A 47 -10.30 -7.22 -15.47
N ALA A 48 -10.28 -7.88 -14.30
CA ALA A 48 -11.24 -8.91 -13.91
C ALA A 48 -11.20 -9.18 -12.39
N PRO A 49 -12.29 -9.69 -11.81
CA PRO A 49 -12.28 -10.24 -10.45
C PRO A 49 -11.24 -11.33 -10.28
N SER A 50 -10.55 -11.29 -9.15
CA SER A 50 -9.49 -12.25 -8.83
C SER A 50 -9.55 -12.65 -7.36
N LYS A 51 -9.09 -13.86 -7.09
CA LYS A 51 -8.81 -14.33 -5.74
C LYS A 51 -7.52 -15.11 -5.73
N THR A 52 -6.88 -15.09 -4.57
CA THR A 52 -5.75 -15.95 -4.26
C THR A 52 -6.15 -16.86 -3.13
N CYS A 53 -6.01 -18.17 -3.32
CA CYS A 53 -6.06 -19.16 -2.25
C CYS A 53 -4.64 -19.63 -1.99
N LEU A 54 -4.17 -19.49 -0.75
CA LEU A 54 -2.81 -19.82 -0.36
C LEU A 54 -2.57 -21.34 -0.37
N THR A 55 -3.63 -22.13 -0.14
CA THR A 55 -3.64 -23.58 -0.27
C THR A 55 -4.79 -24.07 -1.16
N SER A 56 -5.01 -25.39 -1.19
CA SER A 56 -6.14 -26.02 -1.87
C SER A 56 -7.40 -26.07 -0.99
N ASP A 57 -7.59 -25.11 -0.09
CA ASP A 57 -8.75 -25.06 0.80
C ASP A 57 -10.06 -24.92 0.00
N ALA A 58 -11.00 -25.83 0.25
CA ALA A 58 -12.25 -25.90 -0.51
C ALA A 58 -13.16 -24.68 -0.27
N ALA A 59 -13.13 -24.08 0.92
CA ALA A 59 -13.94 -22.91 1.22
C ALA A 59 -13.43 -21.69 0.47
N CYS A 60 -12.11 -21.48 0.41
CA CYS A 60 -11.51 -20.43 -0.43
C CYS A 60 -11.79 -20.66 -1.92
N LEU A 61 -11.59 -21.89 -2.41
CA LEU A 61 -11.85 -22.23 -3.82
C LEU A 61 -13.32 -22.08 -4.22
N ALA A 62 -14.26 -22.18 -3.28
CA ALA A 62 -15.69 -21.95 -3.51
C ALA A 62 -16.12 -20.47 -3.54
N LYS A 63 -15.25 -19.53 -3.11
CA LYS A 63 -15.55 -18.09 -3.15
C LYS A 63 -15.86 -17.60 -4.56
N THR A 64 -16.84 -16.73 -4.67
CA THR A 64 -17.42 -16.19 -5.90
C THR A 64 -16.87 -14.83 -6.32
N MET A 65 -16.07 -14.17 -5.48
CA MET A 65 -15.42 -12.88 -5.79
C MET A 65 -16.45 -11.76 -6.09
N VAL A 66 -17.56 -11.77 -5.36
CA VAL A 66 -18.62 -10.75 -5.42
C VAL A 66 -18.58 -9.90 -4.14
N PRO A 67 -19.11 -8.67 -4.17
CA PRO A 67 -19.18 -7.80 -2.99
C PRO A 67 -19.77 -8.54 -1.78
N GLY A 68 -19.10 -8.44 -0.64
CA GLY A 68 -19.49 -9.11 0.59
C GLY A 68 -19.09 -10.58 0.70
N ASP A 69 -18.52 -11.20 -0.33
CA ASP A 69 -18.02 -12.58 -0.24
C ASP A 69 -16.57 -12.60 0.24
N PHE A 70 -16.39 -12.44 1.55
CA PHE A 70 -15.14 -12.57 2.33
C PHE A 70 -15.41 -13.17 3.71
N ASP A 71 -14.36 -13.42 4.49
CA ASP A 71 -14.42 -14.07 5.82
C ASP A 71 -14.12 -13.08 6.96
N TYR A 72 -13.17 -12.17 6.76
CA TYR A 72 -12.78 -11.16 7.74
C TYR A 72 -12.22 -9.91 7.04
N MET A 73 -11.96 -8.85 7.81
CA MET A 73 -11.40 -7.60 7.31
C MET A 73 -10.03 -7.34 7.91
N VAL A 74 -9.13 -6.72 7.14
CA VAL A 74 -7.82 -6.24 7.61
C VAL A 74 -7.72 -4.75 7.39
N LEU A 75 -7.52 -3.97 8.45
CA LEU A 75 -7.11 -2.57 8.31
C LEU A 75 -5.58 -2.51 8.40
N GLU A 76 -4.92 -1.98 7.38
CA GLU A 76 -3.50 -1.67 7.42
C GLU A 76 -3.27 -0.16 7.62
N GLN A 77 -2.39 0.19 8.56
CA GLN A 77 -1.82 1.52 8.68
C GLN A 77 -0.33 1.48 8.32
N LEU A 78 0.14 2.41 7.51
CA LEU A 78 1.54 2.56 7.10
C LEU A 78 2.24 3.63 7.92
N PHE A 79 3.51 3.42 8.26
CA PHE A 79 4.35 4.46 8.80
C PHE A 79 4.97 5.26 7.66
N VAL A 80 4.45 6.47 7.42
CA VAL A 80 4.78 7.29 6.23
C VAL A 80 6.28 7.46 6.03
N PRO A 81 7.11 7.73 7.06
CA PRO A 81 8.54 7.88 6.84
C PRO A 81 9.25 6.66 6.25
N GLN A 82 8.85 5.45 6.68
CA GLN A 82 9.47 4.24 6.15
C GLN A 82 8.97 3.94 4.75
N PHE A 83 7.68 4.12 4.48
CA PHE A 83 7.13 4.05 3.12
C PHE A 83 7.93 4.93 2.15
N CYS A 84 8.17 6.20 2.52
CA CYS A 84 8.93 7.11 1.70
C CYS A 84 10.39 6.69 1.50
N ARG A 85 11.05 6.08 2.50
CA ARG A 85 12.41 5.55 2.35
C ARG A 85 12.45 4.34 1.41
N ASP A 86 11.51 3.41 1.58
CA ASP A 86 11.40 2.22 0.73
C ASP A 86 11.14 2.62 -0.73
N LEU A 87 10.33 3.67 -0.95
CA LEU A 87 10.03 4.20 -2.27
C LEU A 87 11.29 4.72 -2.99
N LEU A 88 12.20 5.38 -2.27
CA LEU A 88 13.50 5.82 -2.84
C LEU A 88 14.38 4.65 -3.29
N LYS A 89 14.09 3.43 -2.86
CA LYS A 89 14.77 2.19 -3.26
C LYS A 89 14.02 1.43 -4.36
N GLY A 90 12.96 2.02 -4.93
CA GLY A 90 12.13 1.38 -5.94
C GLY A 90 11.19 0.33 -5.35
N VAL A 91 10.77 0.47 -4.09
CA VAL A 91 9.80 -0.41 -3.44
C VAL A 91 8.60 0.39 -2.99
N ASP A 92 7.46 0.15 -3.64
CA ASP A 92 6.16 0.66 -3.23
C ASP A 92 5.39 -0.45 -2.51
N SER A 93 5.24 -0.33 -1.18
CA SER A 93 4.48 -1.29 -0.36
C SER A 93 2.97 -1.18 -0.55
N THR A 94 2.49 -0.09 -1.16
CA THR A 94 1.07 0.11 -1.49
C THR A 94 0.67 -0.49 -2.83
N ILE A 95 1.65 -0.69 -3.73
CA ILE A 95 1.42 -1.29 -5.05
C ILE A 95 0.37 -0.47 -5.82
N SER A 96 0.33 0.86 -5.63
CA SER A 96 -0.66 1.75 -6.25
C SER A 96 -0.04 2.77 -7.20
N HIS A 97 1.25 3.07 -7.08
CA HIS A 97 1.85 4.19 -7.79
C HIS A 97 2.54 3.78 -9.09
N GLN A 98 2.65 4.73 -10.02
CA GLN A 98 3.44 4.60 -11.23
C GLN A 98 4.87 5.10 -11.03
N ASN A 99 5.74 4.77 -12.00
CA ASN A 99 7.14 5.18 -12.04
C ASN A 99 7.95 4.77 -10.79
N ILE A 100 7.81 3.52 -10.35
CA ILE A 100 8.58 2.98 -9.23
C ILE A 100 9.96 2.52 -9.72
N ASP A 101 10.99 3.27 -9.33
CA ASP A 101 12.40 3.00 -9.61
C ASP A 101 13.25 3.59 -8.47
N VAL A 102 14.54 3.27 -8.44
CA VAL A 102 15.48 3.83 -7.49
C VAL A 102 15.62 5.35 -7.73
N TYR A 103 15.61 6.14 -6.66
CA TYR A 103 15.85 7.58 -6.72
C TYR A 103 17.19 7.90 -7.41
N PRO A 104 17.28 8.93 -8.28
CA PRO A 104 16.28 9.96 -8.55
C PRO A 104 15.31 9.66 -9.70
N ASN A 105 15.30 8.44 -10.23
CA ASN A 105 14.53 8.13 -11.45
C ASN A 105 13.06 7.83 -11.15
N GLY A 106 12.78 7.27 -9.97
CA GLY A 106 11.43 6.90 -9.55
C GLY A 106 10.68 8.01 -8.80
N THR A 107 9.39 7.75 -8.59
CA THR A 107 8.51 8.53 -7.71
C THR A 107 9.12 8.64 -6.30
N ALA A 108 8.97 9.80 -5.68
CA ALA A 108 9.43 10.09 -4.33
C ALA A 108 8.34 10.84 -3.57
N CYS A 109 8.36 10.75 -2.24
CA CYS A 109 7.44 11.52 -1.43
C CYS A 109 7.71 13.03 -1.50
N VAL A 110 6.63 13.81 -1.47
CA VAL A 110 6.64 15.28 -1.37
C VAL A 110 6.99 15.67 0.07
N GLU A 111 8.17 16.28 0.26
CA GLU A 111 8.71 16.60 1.59
C GLU A 111 7.72 17.38 2.47
N SER A 112 7.00 18.35 1.92
CA SER A 112 6.04 19.17 2.67
C SER A 112 4.77 18.43 3.11
N VAL A 113 4.53 17.23 2.57
CA VAL A 113 3.37 16.38 2.89
C VAL A 113 3.74 15.30 3.90
N VAL A 114 5.00 14.85 3.91
CA VAL A 114 5.48 13.78 4.79
C VAL A 114 5.37 14.19 6.27
N LYS A 115 4.64 13.39 7.03
CA LYS A 115 4.57 13.47 8.50
C LYS A 115 5.14 12.22 9.13
N SER A 116 5.73 12.35 10.32
CA SER A 116 6.25 11.19 11.07
C SER A 116 5.13 10.50 11.85
N GLU A 117 4.18 9.93 11.10
CA GLU A 117 2.91 9.43 11.63
C GLU A 117 2.51 8.12 10.93
N LEU A 118 1.70 7.32 11.63
CA LEU A 118 0.91 6.26 11.00
C LEU A 118 -0.28 6.89 10.25
N THR A 119 -0.51 6.42 9.04
CA THR A 119 -1.66 6.78 8.21
C THR A 119 -2.37 5.51 7.74
N ILE A 120 -3.64 5.61 7.35
CA ILE A 120 -4.35 4.52 6.71
C ILE A 120 -3.65 4.16 5.38
N HIS A 121 -3.52 2.85 5.12
CA HIS A 121 -3.29 2.31 3.79
C HIS A 121 -4.61 1.90 3.15
N GLY A 122 -5.39 1.08 3.85
CA GLY A 122 -6.57 0.45 3.27
C GLY A 122 -7.27 -0.51 4.22
N LEU A 123 -8.49 -0.89 3.85
CA LEU A 123 -9.35 -1.82 4.58
C LEU A 123 -9.72 -2.98 3.65
N TRP A 124 -9.18 -4.17 3.89
CA TRP A 124 -9.15 -5.22 2.89
C TRP A 124 -10.02 -6.41 3.29
N PRO A 125 -11.00 -6.79 2.43
CA PRO A 125 -11.68 -8.07 2.52
C PRO A 125 -10.71 -9.24 2.32
N ASN A 126 -10.68 -10.16 3.28
CA ASN A 126 -9.79 -11.32 3.25
C ASN A 126 -10.55 -12.65 3.41
N TYR A 127 -9.91 -13.72 2.94
CA TYR A 127 -10.34 -15.10 3.18
C TYR A 127 -9.47 -15.73 4.25
N ASN A 128 -9.99 -16.71 4.97
CA ASN A 128 -9.21 -17.43 5.98
C ASN A 128 -7.95 -18.08 5.40
N ASP A 129 -7.99 -18.49 4.12
CA ASP A 129 -6.87 -19.07 3.39
C ASP A 129 -6.52 -18.26 2.12
N GLY A 130 -6.65 -16.94 2.17
CA GLY A 130 -6.48 -16.14 0.96
C GLY A 130 -6.98 -14.72 1.01
N TYR A 131 -7.19 -14.14 -0.16
CA TYR A 131 -7.73 -12.80 -0.32
C TYR A 131 -8.42 -12.63 -1.67
N VAL A 132 -9.24 -11.58 -1.75
CA VAL A 132 -10.01 -11.22 -2.94
C VAL A 132 -9.63 -9.83 -3.41
N SER A 133 -9.70 -9.62 -4.72
CA SER A 133 -9.46 -8.33 -5.34
C SER A 133 -10.31 -8.11 -6.58
N CYS A 134 -10.55 -6.85 -6.91
CA CYS A 134 -11.16 -6.43 -8.17
C CYS A 134 -12.58 -6.99 -8.41
N CYS A 135 -13.39 -7.14 -7.35
CA CYS A 135 -14.74 -7.68 -7.46
C CYS A 135 -15.61 -6.87 -8.43
N ASN A 136 -16.50 -7.54 -9.16
CA ASN A 136 -17.53 -6.89 -9.95
C ASN A 136 -18.75 -6.62 -9.07
N PRO A 137 -19.41 -5.45 -9.17
CA PRO A 137 -20.64 -5.18 -8.41
C PRO A 137 -21.72 -6.25 -8.58
N SER A 138 -21.83 -6.84 -9.77
CA SER A 138 -22.73 -7.96 -10.05
C SER A 138 -22.28 -8.79 -11.25
N SER A 139 -23.08 -9.78 -11.65
CA SER A 139 -22.83 -10.54 -12.89
C SER A 139 -23.01 -9.73 -14.17
N THR A 140 -23.67 -8.57 -14.10
CA THR A 140 -23.99 -7.73 -15.27
C THR A 140 -23.35 -6.34 -15.22
N VAL A 141 -22.74 -5.98 -14.10
CA VAL A 141 -22.04 -4.72 -13.89
C VAL A 141 -20.58 -5.06 -13.61
N VAL A 142 -19.68 -4.59 -14.48
CA VAL A 142 -18.24 -4.81 -14.37
C VAL A 142 -17.62 -3.84 -13.36
N ASN A 143 -16.36 -4.02 -12.98
CA ASN A 143 -15.62 -3.00 -12.24
C ASN A 143 -15.44 -1.72 -13.10
N ASP A 144 -15.45 -0.55 -12.46
CA ASP A 144 -15.16 0.74 -13.09
C ASP A 144 -14.64 1.73 -12.01
N PRO A 145 -13.67 2.62 -12.33
CA PRO A 145 -13.36 3.78 -11.49
C PRO A 145 -14.59 4.68 -11.25
N TYR A 146 -14.65 5.29 -10.07
CA TYR A 146 -15.51 6.47 -9.91
C TYR A 146 -14.90 7.68 -10.66
N ASN A 147 -15.75 8.63 -11.07
CA ASN A 147 -15.26 9.91 -11.58
C ASN A 147 -14.70 10.76 -10.42
N ALA A 148 -13.41 11.10 -10.48
CA ALA A 148 -12.72 11.78 -9.39
C ALA A 148 -13.23 13.21 -9.16
N ALA A 149 -13.54 13.94 -10.23
CA ALA A 149 -14.06 15.30 -10.14
C ALA A 149 -15.46 15.32 -9.51
N ASP A 150 -16.33 14.40 -9.93
CA ASP A 150 -17.68 14.27 -9.36
C ASP A 150 -17.63 13.84 -7.89
N PHE A 151 -16.76 12.88 -7.54
CA PHE A 151 -16.53 12.50 -6.14
C PHE A 151 -16.06 13.69 -5.31
N ALA A 152 -15.04 14.43 -5.77
CA ALA A 152 -14.52 15.59 -5.04
C ALA A 152 -15.58 16.69 -4.85
N ALA A 153 -16.40 16.94 -5.88
CA ALA A 153 -17.47 17.92 -5.83
C ALA A 153 -18.58 17.50 -4.85
N ALA A 154 -19.00 16.24 -4.88
CA ALA A 154 -20.09 15.73 -4.04
C ALA A 154 -19.65 15.44 -2.59
N GLN A 155 -18.39 15.05 -2.38
CA GLN A 155 -17.89 14.47 -1.13
C GLN A 155 -16.71 15.25 -0.53
N SER A 156 -16.66 16.57 -0.74
CA SER A 156 -15.56 17.44 -0.27
C SER A 156 -15.21 17.30 1.22
N THR A 157 -16.20 17.09 2.10
CA THR A 157 -15.96 16.86 3.53
C THR A 157 -15.29 15.52 3.79
N LEU A 158 -15.78 14.45 3.16
CA LEU A 158 -15.18 13.12 3.26
C LEU A 158 -13.75 13.14 2.69
N LEU A 159 -13.55 13.79 1.54
CA LEU A 159 -12.23 13.95 0.93
C LEU A 159 -11.26 14.68 1.86
N ALA A 160 -11.70 15.76 2.53
CA ALA A 160 -10.86 16.45 3.50
C ALA A 160 -10.47 15.53 4.68
N THR A 161 -11.41 14.75 5.21
CA THR A 161 -11.11 13.77 6.28
C THR A 161 -10.16 12.67 5.81
N MET A 162 -10.31 12.18 4.58
CA MET A 162 -9.36 11.25 3.97
C MET A 162 -7.96 11.87 3.88
N GLY A 163 -7.85 13.13 3.46
CA GLY A 163 -6.57 13.84 3.39
C GLY A 163 -5.87 14.03 4.73
N GLU A 164 -6.61 13.98 5.85
CA GLU A 164 -6.03 14.07 7.19
C GLU A 164 -5.56 12.71 7.74
N LYS A 165 -6.27 11.62 7.42
CA LYS A 165 -6.10 10.30 8.06
C LYS A 165 -5.55 9.21 7.12
N TRP A 166 -5.62 9.42 5.82
CA TRP A 166 -5.25 8.51 4.74
C TRP A 166 -4.34 9.24 3.75
N VAL A 167 -3.23 9.76 4.26
CA VAL A 167 -2.28 10.59 3.52
C VAL A 167 -1.52 9.73 2.50
N ASP A 168 -1.60 10.14 1.23
CA ASP A 168 -0.65 9.74 0.19
C ASP A 168 0.48 10.77 0.14
N ALA A 169 1.65 10.40 0.65
CA ALA A 169 2.79 11.30 0.72
C ALA A 169 3.49 11.50 -0.64
N THR A 170 3.10 10.80 -1.70
CA THR A 170 3.64 10.98 -3.05
C THR A 170 2.98 12.13 -3.80
N GLN A 171 1.81 12.58 -3.33
CA GLN A 171 1.00 13.61 -3.98
C GLN A 171 1.04 14.92 -3.20
N ALA A 172 0.96 16.05 -3.91
CA ALA A 172 1.00 17.37 -3.28
C ALA A 172 -0.34 17.74 -2.64
N THR A 173 -1.43 17.14 -3.12
CA THR A 173 -2.79 17.42 -2.65
C THR A 173 -3.62 16.14 -2.52
N THR A 174 -4.62 16.18 -1.64
CA THR A 174 -5.58 15.07 -1.47
C THR A 174 -6.41 14.81 -2.73
N TYR A 175 -6.60 15.82 -3.59
CA TYR A 175 -7.27 15.64 -4.87
C TYR A 175 -6.45 14.73 -5.80
N GLU A 176 -5.14 14.94 -5.88
CA GLU A 176 -4.23 14.11 -6.69
C GLU A 176 -4.21 12.65 -6.21
N SER A 177 -4.35 12.42 -4.89
CA SER A 177 -4.47 11.09 -4.29
C SER A 177 -5.71 10.31 -4.73
N LEU A 178 -6.74 10.98 -5.28
CA LEU A 178 -7.99 10.32 -5.71
C LEU A 178 -7.74 9.22 -6.73
N CYS A 179 -6.88 9.47 -7.71
CA CYS A 179 -6.63 8.48 -8.77
C CYS A 179 -5.40 7.62 -8.51
N GLU A 180 -4.52 8.02 -7.61
CA GLU A 180 -3.39 7.21 -7.16
C GLU A 180 -3.87 6.15 -6.15
N ILE A 181 -3.76 6.42 -4.85
CA ILE A 181 -4.07 5.41 -3.83
C ILE A 181 -5.58 5.19 -3.63
N TYR A 182 -6.44 6.22 -3.66
CA TYR A 182 -7.85 6.03 -3.25
C TYR A 182 -8.66 5.20 -4.25
N ASN A 183 -8.50 5.49 -5.54
CA ASN A 183 -9.13 4.70 -6.60
C ASN A 183 -8.58 3.26 -6.64
N HIS A 184 -7.28 3.08 -6.40
CA HIS A 184 -6.70 1.74 -6.25
C HIS A 184 -7.38 0.96 -5.13
N GLU A 185 -7.46 1.56 -3.95
CA GLU A 185 -8.05 0.95 -2.76
C GLU A 185 -9.54 0.66 -2.94
N PHE A 186 -10.27 1.55 -3.60
CA PHE A 186 -11.68 1.33 -3.91
C PHE A 186 -11.89 0.19 -4.92
N GLN A 187 -11.27 0.25 -6.10
CA GLN A 187 -11.54 -0.75 -7.14
C GLN A 187 -11.07 -2.15 -6.73
N LYS A 188 -9.90 -2.23 -6.08
CA LYS A 188 -9.30 -3.51 -5.70
C LYS A 188 -9.94 -4.10 -4.45
N HIS A 189 -10.22 -3.28 -3.43
CA HIS A 189 -10.67 -3.75 -2.13
C HIS A 189 -12.08 -3.28 -1.79
N GLY A 190 -12.38 -2.00 -2.00
CA GLY A 190 -13.68 -1.40 -1.70
C GLY A 190 -14.87 -2.06 -2.40
N LEU A 191 -14.75 -2.40 -3.68
CA LEU A 191 -15.80 -3.12 -4.41
C LEU A 191 -16.02 -4.55 -3.90
N CYS A 192 -15.00 -5.17 -3.30
CA CYS A 192 -15.19 -6.45 -2.62
C CYS A 192 -15.85 -6.28 -1.24
N TYR A 193 -15.72 -5.11 -0.62
CA TYR A 193 -16.40 -4.78 0.62
C TYR A 193 -17.89 -4.52 0.35
N ALA A 194 -18.22 -3.50 -0.43
CA ALA A 194 -19.59 -3.08 -0.73
C ALA A 194 -19.72 -2.56 -2.17
N ALA A 195 -20.87 -2.80 -2.79
CA ALA A 195 -21.24 -2.22 -4.07
C ALA A 195 -22.71 -1.81 -4.08
N ASP A 196 -23.06 -0.85 -4.93
CA ASP A 196 -24.41 -0.30 -5.06
C ASP A 196 -24.85 -0.30 -6.53
N GLY A 197 -24.83 -1.48 -7.15
CA GLY A 197 -25.03 -1.61 -8.61
C GLY A 197 -23.94 -0.90 -9.39
N ASP A 198 -24.33 -0.03 -10.32
CA ASP A 198 -23.44 0.84 -11.10
C ASP A 198 -23.20 2.22 -10.47
N ASP A 199 -23.66 2.47 -9.24
CA ASP A 199 -23.35 3.69 -8.48
C ASP A 199 -22.02 3.54 -7.73
N TYR A 200 -20.91 3.75 -8.45
CA TYR A 200 -19.56 3.64 -7.89
C TYR A 200 -19.24 4.75 -6.87
N ILE A 201 -19.86 5.92 -6.97
CA ILE A 201 -19.65 6.99 -5.98
C ILE A 201 -20.26 6.59 -4.64
N SER A 202 -21.50 6.09 -4.62
CA SER A 202 -22.17 5.58 -3.41
C SER A 202 -21.37 4.43 -2.77
N ALA A 203 -20.90 3.49 -3.58
CA ALA A 203 -20.06 2.39 -3.14
C ALA A 203 -18.73 2.88 -2.54
N ALA A 204 -18.05 3.82 -3.20
CA ALA A 204 -16.80 4.40 -2.73
C ALA A 204 -16.99 5.16 -1.41
N VAL A 205 -18.04 5.97 -1.29
CA VAL A 205 -18.38 6.66 -0.03
C VAL A 205 -18.59 5.67 1.10
N THR A 206 -19.32 4.57 0.83
CA THR A 206 -19.55 3.51 1.81
C THR A 206 -18.22 2.91 2.29
N TYR A 207 -17.34 2.55 1.36
CA TYR A 207 -16.03 1.99 1.66
C TYR A 207 -15.13 2.97 2.44
N PHE A 208 -14.91 4.18 1.92
CA PHE A 208 -14.01 5.14 2.55
C PHE A 208 -14.48 5.54 3.95
N THR A 209 -15.80 5.72 4.13
CA THR A 209 -16.37 6.01 5.47
C THR A 209 -16.17 4.83 6.43
N ALA A 210 -16.38 3.60 5.96
CA ALA A 210 -16.14 2.40 6.76
C ALA A 210 -14.66 2.29 7.18
N THR A 211 -13.73 2.56 6.28
CA THR A 211 -12.29 2.58 6.56
C THR A 211 -11.93 3.61 7.62
N LEU A 212 -12.38 4.86 7.46
CA LEU A 212 -12.12 5.94 8.42
C LEU A 212 -12.66 5.61 9.81
N LYS A 213 -13.91 5.12 9.91
CA LYS A 213 -14.50 4.73 11.20
C LYS A 213 -13.78 3.55 11.85
N THR A 214 -13.29 2.62 11.04
CA THR A 214 -12.51 1.48 11.56
C THR A 214 -11.17 1.96 12.12
N ALA A 215 -10.49 2.88 11.43
CA ALA A 215 -9.27 3.51 11.93
C ALA A 215 -9.51 4.35 13.19
N ASP A 216 -10.64 5.05 13.30
CA ASP A 216 -10.99 5.83 14.49
C ASP A 216 -11.14 4.96 15.74
N ARG A 217 -11.52 3.68 15.61
CA ARG A 217 -11.63 2.75 16.75
C ARG A 217 -10.28 2.43 17.39
N ILE A 218 -9.19 2.52 16.62
CA ILE A 218 -7.82 2.26 17.09
C ILE A 218 -6.99 3.55 17.22
N SER A 219 -7.64 4.73 17.20
CA SER A 219 -6.93 6.02 17.15
C SER A 219 -5.98 6.23 18.32
N SER A 220 -6.30 5.69 19.51
CA SER A 220 -5.43 5.80 20.69
C SER A 220 -4.09 5.09 20.48
N ALA A 221 -4.08 3.95 19.80
CA ALA A 221 -2.84 3.25 19.44
C ALA A 221 -2.05 4.03 18.39
N THR A 222 -2.73 4.52 17.35
CA THR A 222 -2.13 5.38 16.31
C THR A 222 -1.48 6.63 16.92
N GLU A 223 -2.20 7.34 17.79
CA GLU A 223 -1.70 8.54 18.48
C GLU A 223 -0.49 8.25 19.37
N GLN A 224 -0.48 7.09 20.05
CA GLN A 224 0.64 6.71 20.89
C GLN A 224 1.91 6.41 20.08
N ILE A 225 1.78 5.76 18.92
CA ILE A 225 2.90 5.50 18.02
C ILE A 225 3.43 6.83 17.43
N ASN A 226 2.53 7.73 17.03
CA ASN A 226 2.90 9.07 16.56
C ASN A 226 3.66 9.86 17.65
N LYS A 227 3.25 9.73 18.92
CA LYS A 227 3.99 10.33 20.06
C LYS A 227 5.39 9.75 20.22
N TRP A 228 5.57 8.44 20.02
CA TRP A 228 6.91 7.83 20.03
C TRP A 228 7.77 8.30 18.86
N ALA A 229 7.20 8.41 17.67
CA ALA A 229 7.89 8.93 16.48
C ALA A 229 8.34 10.40 16.63
N ALA A 230 7.65 11.18 17.47
CA ALA A 230 8.01 12.58 17.76
C ALA A 230 9.10 12.75 18.84
N GLN A 231 9.58 11.66 19.46
CA GLN A 231 10.63 11.74 20.49
C GLN A 231 12.01 12.05 19.89
N SER A 232 12.93 12.57 20.72
CA SER A 232 14.32 12.80 20.31
C SER A 232 15.07 11.51 19.94
N THR A 233 14.59 10.36 20.44
CA THR A 233 15.07 9.03 20.09
C THR A 233 13.85 8.21 19.68
N PRO A 234 13.40 8.30 18.42
CA PRO A 234 12.13 7.75 17.98
C PRO A 234 12.24 6.23 17.81
N GLN A 235 11.95 5.51 18.89
CA GLN A 235 11.98 4.06 18.93
C GLN A 235 10.98 3.53 19.97
N THR A 236 10.61 2.27 19.81
CA THR A 236 9.75 1.52 20.73
C THR A 236 10.14 0.03 20.69
N THR A 237 9.41 -0.83 21.38
CA THR A 237 9.57 -2.29 21.30
C THR A 237 8.34 -2.95 20.68
N LEU A 238 8.51 -4.16 20.16
CA LEU A 238 7.39 -4.97 19.65
C LEU A 238 6.31 -5.13 20.72
N ALA A 239 6.71 -5.49 21.94
CA ALA A 239 5.78 -5.68 23.07
C ALA A 239 5.02 -4.40 23.44
N GLU A 240 5.66 -3.23 23.35
CA GLU A 240 4.98 -1.95 23.59
C GLU A 240 3.94 -1.64 22.51
N ILE A 241 4.22 -1.93 21.24
CA ILE A 241 3.24 -1.78 20.15
C ILE A 241 2.07 -2.75 20.35
N GLU A 242 2.35 -4.03 20.59
CA GLU A 242 1.32 -5.07 20.78
C GLU A 242 0.41 -4.73 21.96
N ALA A 243 0.96 -4.19 23.05
CA ALA A 243 0.21 -3.78 24.22
C ALA A 243 -0.75 -2.59 23.99
N LEU A 244 -0.68 -1.90 22.83
CA LEU A 244 -1.63 -0.85 22.49
C LEU A 244 -2.98 -1.39 21.99
N TYR A 245 -3.05 -2.68 21.65
CA TYR A 245 -4.22 -3.30 21.04
C TYR A 245 -4.79 -4.38 21.97
N ASP A 246 -6.11 -4.51 21.96
CA ASP A 246 -6.81 -5.54 22.76
C ASP A 246 -6.66 -6.96 22.16
N HIS A 247 -6.18 -7.04 20.92
CA HIS A 247 -6.01 -8.26 20.15
C HIS A 247 -4.64 -8.31 19.50
N SER A 248 -4.23 -9.52 19.10
CA SER A 248 -3.01 -9.74 18.35
C SER A 248 -3.05 -8.99 17.01
N VAL A 249 -2.00 -8.23 16.73
CA VAL A 249 -1.83 -7.46 15.49
C VAL A 249 -0.62 -7.93 14.72
N MET A 250 -0.56 -7.66 13.41
CA MET A 250 0.68 -7.88 12.64
C MET A 250 1.51 -6.60 12.68
N VAL A 251 2.70 -6.65 13.30
CA VAL A 251 3.66 -5.53 13.29
C VAL A 251 4.75 -5.82 12.26
N LEU A 252 4.78 -5.01 11.20
CA LEU A 252 5.60 -5.22 10.02
C LEU A 252 6.71 -4.17 9.94
N CYS A 253 7.93 -4.64 9.72
CA CYS A 253 9.10 -3.81 9.52
C CYS A 253 9.49 -3.79 8.04
N SER A 254 10.31 -2.83 7.60
CA SER A 254 10.79 -2.83 6.21
C SER A 254 11.67 -4.07 5.94
N ALA A 255 11.48 -4.72 4.80
CA ALA A 255 12.41 -5.73 4.29
C ALA A 255 13.52 -5.14 3.41
N VAL A 256 13.42 -3.84 3.06
CA VAL A 256 14.27 -3.19 2.06
C VAL A 256 15.62 -2.80 2.65
N ASP A 257 15.61 -2.16 3.81
CA ASP A 257 16.83 -1.64 4.44
C ASP A 257 17.46 -2.63 5.45
N GLY A 258 16.83 -3.80 5.68
CA GLY A 258 17.31 -4.85 6.58
C GLY A 258 17.30 -4.49 8.07
N ASN A 259 16.79 -3.31 8.42
CA ASN A 259 16.73 -2.79 9.78
C ASN A 259 15.35 -3.03 10.41
N ASN A 260 15.28 -3.10 11.74
CA ASN A 260 14.03 -3.22 12.48
C ASN A 260 13.28 -1.88 12.53
N GLN A 261 12.76 -1.41 11.39
CA GLN A 261 12.08 -0.12 11.25
C GLN A 261 10.62 -0.32 10.93
N LEU A 262 9.72 0.28 11.71
CA LEU A 262 8.28 0.11 11.51
C LEU A 262 7.89 0.56 10.10
N SER A 263 7.20 -0.32 9.37
CA SER A 263 6.68 -0.03 8.03
C SER A 263 5.16 -0.05 8.03
N ALA A 264 4.52 -1.03 8.67
CA ALA A 264 3.07 -1.10 8.76
C ALA A 264 2.58 -1.84 10.01
N ILE A 265 1.33 -1.61 10.37
CA ILE A 265 0.59 -2.40 11.36
C ILE A 265 -0.74 -2.84 10.74
N ARG A 266 -1.08 -4.12 10.92
CA ARG A 266 -2.39 -4.66 10.52
C ARG A 266 -3.21 -5.04 11.74
N THR A 267 -4.44 -4.56 11.76
CA THR A 267 -5.50 -4.99 12.69
C THR A 267 -6.55 -5.78 11.94
N CYS A 268 -7.12 -6.80 12.58
CA CYS A 268 -8.05 -7.72 11.94
C CYS A 268 -9.42 -7.61 12.62
N TYR A 269 -10.49 -7.80 11.85
CA TYR A 269 -11.84 -7.65 12.35
C TYR A 269 -12.78 -8.73 11.81
N GLU A 270 -13.78 -9.07 12.61
CA GLU A 270 -14.89 -9.90 12.15
C GLU A 270 -15.56 -9.28 10.92
N LYS A 271 -16.02 -10.14 10.02
CA LYS A 271 -16.91 -9.70 8.95
C LYS A 271 -18.19 -9.11 9.54
N PRO A 272 -18.58 -7.88 9.16
CA PRO A 272 -19.84 -7.30 9.59
C PRO A 272 -21.03 -8.17 9.16
N THR A 273 -22.02 -8.36 10.05
CA THR A 273 -23.28 -9.01 9.67
C THR A 273 -24.03 -8.18 8.63
N ASN A 274 -23.96 -6.86 8.74
CA ASN A 274 -24.46 -5.91 7.75
C ASN A 274 -23.28 -5.06 7.28
N ILE A 275 -22.99 -5.11 5.98
CA ILE A 275 -21.93 -4.31 5.35
C ILE A 275 -22.50 -2.93 5.08
N THR A 276 -21.98 -1.93 5.78
CA THR A 276 -22.41 -0.52 5.68
C THR A 276 -21.22 0.42 5.86
N SER A 277 -21.48 1.73 5.82
CA SER A 277 -20.48 2.75 6.14
C SER A 277 -20.04 2.78 7.60
N GLU A 278 -20.61 1.96 8.50
CA GLU A 278 -20.10 1.82 9.87
C GLU A 278 -18.76 1.08 9.94
N GLY A 279 -18.45 0.26 8.94
CA GLY A 279 -17.27 -0.61 8.93
C GLY A 279 -17.33 -1.74 9.96
N PRO A 280 -16.33 -2.63 9.96
CA PRO A 280 -16.19 -3.62 11.01
C PRO A 280 -15.92 -2.99 12.37
N THR A 281 -16.59 -3.51 13.40
CA THR A 281 -16.54 -2.98 14.77
C THR A 281 -15.87 -3.90 15.77
N THR A 282 -15.86 -5.21 15.50
CA THR A 282 -15.32 -6.23 16.42
C THR A 282 -13.93 -6.62 15.95
N GLN A 283 -12.90 -6.18 16.68
CA GLN A 283 -11.54 -6.61 16.44
C GLN A 283 -11.39 -8.11 16.78
N ILE A 284 -10.55 -8.82 16.03
CA ILE A 284 -10.15 -10.20 16.29
C ILE A 284 -8.63 -10.31 16.25
N ASP A 285 -8.11 -11.40 16.77
CA ASP A 285 -6.69 -11.72 16.61
C ASP A 285 -6.36 -11.89 15.12
N CYS A 286 -5.36 -11.14 14.67
CA CYS A 286 -4.74 -11.41 13.39
C CYS A 286 -4.00 -12.74 13.40
N ALA A 287 -3.89 -13.37 12.22
CA ALA A 287 -2.91 -14.42 12.00
C ALA A 287 -1.49 -13.90 12.26
N ALA A 288 -0.54 -14.80 12.48
CA ALA A 288 0.86 -14.43 12.62
C ALA A 288 1.35 -13.70 11.35
N ALA A 289 2.14 -12.64 11.54
CA ALA A 289 2.73 -11.91 10.44
C ALA A 289 3.66 -12.82 9.61
N THR A 290 3.62 -12.65 8.29
CA THR A 290 4.51 -13.35 7.36
C THR A 290 5.31 -12.34 6.56
N ALA A 291 6.60 -12.62 6.36
CA ALA A 291 7.45 -11.77 5.53
C ALA A 291 7.03 -11.80 4.05
N THR A 292 7.21 -10.67 3.39
CA THR A 292 7.04 -10.47 1.95
C THR A 292 8.29 -9.79 1.38
N SER A 293 8.29 -9.43 0.10
CA SER A 293 9.37 -8.64 -0.49
C SER A 293 9.47 -7.22 0.06
N ALA A 294 8.35 -6.62 0.51
CA ALA A 294 8.32 -5.28 1.08
C ALA A 294 8.43 -5.28 2.62
N PHE A 295 7.92 -6.33 3.26
CA PHE A 295 7.78 -6.38 4.71
C PHE A 295 8.56 -7.55 5.34
N SER A 296 9.29 -7.27 6.41
CA SER A 296 9.78 -8.25 7.36
C SER A 296 8.85 -8.29 8.58
N VAL A 297 8.92 -9.37 9.36
CA VAL A 297 8.28 -9.39 10.69
C VAL A 297 9.20 -8.63 11.64
N CYS A 298 8.67 -7.64 12.36
CA CYS A 298 9.49 -6.89 13.32
C CYS A 298 10.05 -7.82 14.40
N SER A 299 11.34 -7.66 14.73
CA SER A 299 12.00 -8.43 15.76
C SER A 299 11.71 -7.86 17.15
N GLY A 300 11.43 -8.74 18.11
CA GLY A 300 11.37 -8.39 19.53
C GLY A 300 12.74 -8.29 20.22
N ASP A 301 13.82 -8.70 19.55
CA ASP A 301 15.18 -8.75 20.11
C ASP A 301 15.93 -7.41 20.00
N SER A 302 15.35 -6.44 19.29
CA SER A 302 15.95 -5.11 19.07
C SER A 302 14.88 -4.03 19.06
N PRO A 303 15.23 -2.76 19.38
CA PRO A 303 14.28 -1.66 19.26
C PRO A 303 13.71 -1.54 17.84
N ILE A 304 12.43 -1.23 17.73
CA ILE A 304 11.78 -0.85 16.48
C ILE A 304 11.97 0.66 16.31
N THR A 305 12.65 1.08 15.24
CA THR A 305 12.90 2.50 14.98
C THR A 305 11.73 3.15 14.25
N LEU A 306 11.43 4.39 14.61
CA LEU A 306 10.37 5.25 14.06
C LEU A 306 10.97 6.52 13.45
N THR A 307 12.14 6.40 12.82
CA THR A 307 12.91 7.55 12.33
C THR A 307 12.13 8.35 11.30
N ALA A 308 12.15 9.68 11.44
CA ALA A 308 11.60 10.61 10.48
C ALA A 308 12.21 10.41 9.07
N TYR A 309 11.48 10.86 8.06
CA TYR A 309 11.97 10.87 6.69
C TYR A 309 12.83 12.10 6.46
N THR A 310 13.94 11.91 5.76
CA THR A 310 14.76 13.00 5.24
C THR A 310 14.72 12.90 3.73
N ALA A 311 14.15 13.92 3.08
CA ALA A 311 14.16 13.98 1.63
C ALA A 311 15.62 13.97 1.11
N PRO A 312 15.91 13.25 0.02
CA PRO A 312 17.22 13.35 -0.61
C PRO A 312 17.49 14.81 -1.01
N THR A 313 18.71 15.28 -0.79
CA THR A 313 19.13 16.57 -1.35
C THR A 313 19.06 16.49 -2.87
N SER A 314 18.41 17.47 -3.50
CA SER A 314 18.37 17.60 -4.95
C SER A 314 19.80 17.55 -5.49
N ALA A 315 20.08 16.63 -6.41
CA ALA A 315 21.39 16.48 -7.04
C ALA A 315 21.68 17.63 -8.01
#